data_AF-A0A0A0JJN9-F1
#
_entry.id   AF-A0A0A0JJN9-F1
#
_cell.length_a   1.000
_cell.length_b   1.000
_cell.length_c   1.000
_cell.angle_alpha   90.00
_cell.angle_beta   90.00
_cell.angle_gamma   90.00
#
_symmetry.space_group_name_H-M   'P 1'
#
loop_
_entity.id
_entity.type
_entity.pdbx_description
1 polymer ?
#
loop_
_entity_poly.entity_id
_entity_poly.type
_entity_poly.pdbx_seq_one_letter_code
_entity_poly.pdbx_strand_id
1 'polypeptide(L)'
;MKRLRHSSVLALTAWTLAAGLVGCGTADLSPGASSTPAPTVPITGPDDLLVGQGMLMQKVGDGPIELCIGGVAESYPPQCGGPRIVGDVDWDTLKPERASGVTWTNAIWAVGHFDQTANTFTLDRPLSLTPTAGVTPPTPADMDFPQLCKDPYAGGRSGAGSPEQQNALTMRLESLDGYIGSWVSDGSSLFNVLVRGDAEAVFAELRTVWPGGLCVEQRDLPTQSDVRAAQDALADMAGGRLLSTGGDVTSGQLEVGVTVLDRATRDAVLEAVEPWLDASQIRFTAALQPLPQ
;
A
#
# COMPACT_ATOMS: atom_id res chain seq x y z
N MET A 1 34.20 33.89 82.51
CA MET A 1 33.12 34.35 83.42
C MET A 1 32.11 35.16 82.63
N LYS A 2 30.89 34.65 82.46
CA LYS A 2 29.59 35.38 82.40
C LYS A 2 28.54 34.45 81.81
N ARG A 3 27.74 33.85 82.69
CA ARG A 3 26.35 33.46 82.40
C ARG A 3 25.49 34.71 82.53
N LEU A 4 24.40 34.80 81.77
CA LEU A 4 23.09 35.45 82.03
C LEU A 4 22.44 35.73 80.66
N ARG A 5 21.15 35.62 80.37
CA ARG A 5 19.93 35.02 80.97
C ARG A 5 18.77 35.47 80.03
N HIS A 6 17.78 34.59 79.78
CA HIS A 6 16.32 34.90 79.62
C HIS A 6 15.87 35.60 78.30
N SER A 7 14.70 35.40 77.69
CA SER A 7 13.51 34.56 77.92
C SER A 7 12.62 34.56 76.65
N SER A 8 11.94 33.43 76.42
CA SER A 8 10.58 33.16 75.91
C SER A 8 9.83 34.14 74.97
N VAL A 9 9.22 33.62 73.89
CA VAL A 9 7.75 33.66 73.60
C VAL A 9 7.38 32.51 72.62
N LEU A 10 6.26 31.83 72.92
CA LEU A 10 5.60 30.78 72.14
C LEU A 10 4.95 31.30 70.84
N ALA A 11 4.89 30.44 69.81
CA ALA A 11 3.73 30.36 68.91
C ALA A 11 3.50 28.90 68.50
N LEU A 12 2.33 28.38 68.89
CA LEU A 12 1.77 27.12 68.41
C LEU A 12 1.44 27.23 66.92
N THR A 13 1.67 26.17 66.16
CA THR A 13 0.72 25.76 65.11
C THR A 13 0.79 24.26 64.91
N ALA A 14 -0.39 23.68 64.76
CA ALA A 14 -0.71 22.30 64.98
C ALA A 14 -1.03 21.62 63.64
N TRP A 15 -0.80 20.30 63.60
CA TRP A 15 -1.46 19.30 62.75
C TRP A 15 -1.14 19.27 61.24
N THR A 16 -0.59 18.14 60.81
CA THR A 16 -1.19 17.34 59.74
C THR A 16 -0.74 15.88 59.83
N LEU A 17 -1.71 15.03 60.19
CA LEU A 17 -1.72 13.58 59.97
C LEU A 17 -2.41 13.35 58.62
N ALA A 18 -1.84 12.55 57.71
CA ALA A 18 -2.60 11.66 56.83
C ALA A 18 -1.65 10.80 55.97
N ALA A 19 -1.69 9.50 56.23
CA ALA A 19 -1.25 8.46 55.32
C ALA A 19 -2.34 8.24 54.24
N GLY A 20 -1.92 7.81 53.05
CA GLY A 20 -2.80 7.14 52.09
C GLY A 20 -2.60 7.56 50.64
N LEU A 21 -1.97 6.68 49.86
CA LEU A 21 -2.50 6.01 48.67
C LEU A 21 -1.40 5.80 47.62
N VAL A 22 -0.98 4.54 47.53
CA VAL A 22 -0.32 3.95 46.36
C VAL A 22 -1.30 4.06 45.20
N GLY A 23 -1.06 5.02 44.31
CA GLY A 23 -1.75 5.11 43.02
C GLY A 23 -1.09 4.14 42.04
N CYS A 24 -1.84 3.12 41.61
CA CYS A 24 -1.49 2.33 40.44
C CYS A 24 -1.40 3.27 39.23
N GLY A 25 -0.20 3.42 38.66
CA GLY A 25 -0.04 3.99 37.34
C GLY A 25 -0.59 3.00 36.32
N THR A 26 -1.88 3.10 36.01
CA THR A 26 -2.42 2.57 34.76
C THR A 26 -1.74 3.36 33.64
N ALA A 27 -0.78 2.73 32.97
CA ALA A 27 -0.31 3.22 31.69
C ALA A 27 -1.51 3.20 30.75
N ASP A 28 -2.01 4.39 30.41
CA ASP A 28 -2.93 4.57 29.30
C ASP A 28 -2.25 3.99 28.06
N LEU A 29 -2.77 2.86 27.60
CA LEU A 29 -2.54 2.35 26.27
C LEU A 29 -3.00 3.46 25.32
N SER A 30 -2.05 4.12 24.65
CA SER A 30 -2.39 4.98 23.52
C SER A 30 -3.32 4.21 22.59
N PRO A 31 -4.53 4.72 22.29
CA PRO A 31 -5.41 4.09 21.32
C PRO A 31 -4.64 3.93 20.02
N GLY A 32 -4.70 2.72 19.47
CA GLY A 32 -4.07 2.36 18.22
C GLY A 32 -4.33 3.39 17.14
N ALA A 33 -3.34 3.56 16.25
CA ALA A 33 -3.48 4.30 15.01
C ALA A 33 -4.85 3.96 14.41
N SER A 34 -5.74 4.96 14.38
CA SER A 34 -7.02 4.83 13.71
C SER A 34 -6.70 4.68 12.23
N SER A 35 -6.68 3.44 11.74
CA SER A 35 -6.63 3.15 10.33
C SER A 35 -7.93 3.68 9.74
N THR A 36 -7.87 4.85 9.10
CA THR A 36 -8.96 5.33 8.24
C THR A 36 -9.34 4.18 7.30
N PRO A 37 -10.62 3.80 7.21
CA PRO A 37 -11.03 2.75 6.28
C PRO A 37 -10.54 3.11 4.88
N ALA A 38 -9.83 2.19 4.23
CA ALA A 38 -9.45 2.38 2.84
C ALA A 38 -10.72 2.65 2.01
N PRO A 39 -10.68 3.63 1.09
CA PRO A 39 -11.85 3.92 0.26
C PRO A 39 -12.28 2.66 -0.49
N THR A 40 -13.55 2.31 -0.36
CA THR A 40 -14.12 1.17 -1.08
C THR A 40 -14.30 1.55 -2.55
N VAL A 41 -13.72 0.77 -3.45
CA VAL A 41 -13.91 0.95 -4.90
C VAL A 41 -15.37 0.61 -5.25
N PRO A 42 -16.11 1.50 -5.96
CA PRO A 42 -17.48 1.23 -6.36
C PRO A 42 -17.57 0.01 -7.29
N ILE A 43 -18.63 -0.79 -7.13
CA ILE A 43 -18.93 -1.86 -8.06
C ILE A 43 -19.61 -1.27 -9.29
N THR A 44 -19.07 -1.58 -10.47
CA THR A 44 -19.58 -1.11 -11.75
C THR A 44 -20.77 -1.95 -12.22
N GLY A 45 -21.84 -1.28 -12.62
CA GLY A 45 -22.98 -1.82 -13.35
C GLY A 45 -22.73 -1.93 -14.85
N PRO A 46 -23.53 -2.73 -15.57
CA PRO A 46 -23.33 -3.00 -17.01
C PRO A 46 -23.52 -1.75 -17.91
N ASP A 47 -24.37 -0.81 -17.49
CA ASP A 47 -24.71 0.39 -18.26
C ASP A 47 -24.12 1.67 -17.63
N ASP A 48 -23.18 1.52 -16.69
CA ASP A 48 -22.56 2.67 -16.04
C ASP A 48 -21.68 3.43 -17.05
N LEU A 49 -21.84 4.75 -17.09
CA LEU A 49 -20.88 5.62 -17.75
C LEU A 49 -19.61 5.65 -16.91
N LEU A 50 -18.48 5.28 -17.50
CA LEU A 50 -17.21 5.14 -16.80
C LEU A 50 -16.30 6.32 -17.06
N VAL A 51 -15.40 6.57 -16.11
CA VAL A 51 -14.26 7.46 -16.23
C VAL A 51 -12.98 6.71 -15.91
N GLY A 52 -11.93 7.01 -16.67
CA GLY A 52 -10.60 6.47 -16.44
C GLY A 52 -9.52 7.45 -16.82
N GLN A 53 -8.33 7.24 -16.27
CA GLN A 53 -7.12 7.95 -16.64
C GLN A 53 -6.10 6.96 -17.21
N GLY A 54 -5.50 7.30 -18.35
CA GLY A 54 -4.54 6.43 -19.00
C GLY A 54 -3.75 7.12 -20.10
N MET A 55 -2.70 6.47 -20.60
CA MET A 55 -1.96 6.93 -21.77
C MET A 55 -2.67 6.46 -23.04
N LEU A 56 -2.85 7.32 -24.03
CA LEU A 56 -3.23 6.84 -25.36
C LEU A 56 -2.00 6.34 -26.09
N MET A 57 -2.16 5.27 -26.85
CA MET A 57 -1.08 4.75 -27.67
C MET A 57 -1.60 4.22 -29.00
N GLN A 58 -0.87 4.57 -30.06
CA GLN A 58 -1.04 4.05 -31.41
C GLN A 58 0.31 3.48 -31.86
N LYS A 59 0.42 2.15 -31.88
CA LYS A 59 1.68 1.43 -32.09
C LYS A 59 2.25 1.55 -33.51
N VAL A 60 1.39 1.73 -34.50
CA VAL A 60 1.77 1.75 -35.92
C VAL A 60 0.81 2.63 -36.70
N GLY A 61 1.32 3.64 -37.42
CA GLY A 61 0.57 4.40 -38.45
C GLY A 61 -0.89 4.72 -38.06
N ASP A 62 -1.84 4.40 -38.94
CA ASP A 62 -3.29 4.54 -38.71
C ASP A 62 -3.90 3.32 -37.99
N GLY A 63 -3.10 2.61 -37.18
CA GLY A 63 -3.53 1.46 -36.39
C GLY A 63 -4.51 1.85 -35.28
N PRO A 64 -5.05 0.84 -34.56
CA PRO A 64 -5.96 1.09 -33.45
C PRO A 64 -5.28 1.93 -32.36
N ILE A 65 -6.07 2.81 -31.76
CA ILE A 65 -5.68 3.60 -30.60
C ILE A 65 -6.12 2.83 -29.36
N GLU A 66 -5.20 2.61 -28.43
CA GLU A 66 -5.43 1.91 -27.16
C GLU A 66 -5.36 2.90 -26.00
N LEU A 67 -6.21 2.73 -25.00
CA LEU A 67 -6.12 3.42 -23.71
C LEU A 67 -5.35 2.52 -22.74
N CYS A 68 -4.08 2.85 -22.51
CA CYS A 68 -3.24 2.18 -21.54
C CYS A 68 -3.62 2.59 -20.12
N ILE A 69 -4.23 1.64 -19.41
CA ILE A 69 -4.76 1.80 -18.05
C ILE A 69 -4.08 0.90 -17.00
N GLY A 70 -3.04 0.16 -17.41
CA GLY A 70 -2.20 -0.67 -16.54
C GLY A 70 -0.75 -0.21 -16.51
N GLY A 71 0.18 -1.12 -16.21
CA GLY A 71 1.61 -0.83 -16.20
C GLY A 71 2.13 -0.31 -17.54
N VAL A 72 2.96 0.73 -17.49
CA VAL A 72 3.66 1.31 -18.65
C VAL A 72 5.15 1.07 -18.51
N ALA A 73 5.77 0.44 -19.50
CA ALA A 73 7.21 0.20 -19.50
C ALA A 73 7.98 1.51 -19.76
N GLU A 74 9.04 1.73 -18.98
CA GLU A 74 9.94 2.88 -19.07
C GLU A 74 10.90 2.76 -20.28
N SER A 75 10.35 2.84 -21.48
CA SER A 75 11.09 2.83 -22.74
C SER A 75 10.70 4.03 -23.62
N TYR A 76 11.47 4.27 -24.70
CA TYR A 76 11.18 5.33 -25.66
C TYR A 76 11.16 4.75 -27.09
N PRO A 77 9.99 4.41 -27.66
CA PRO A 77 8.61 4.61 -27.15
C PRO A 77 8.25 3.73 -25.93
N PRO A 78 7.34 4.18 -25.05
CA PRO A 78 6.81 3.36 -23.97
C PRO A 78 6.06 2.15 -24.52
N GLN A 79 5.93 1.10 -23.71
CA GLN A 79 5.14 -0.09 -24.08
C GLN A 79 4.04 -0.31 -23.06
N CYS A 80 2.80 -0.42 -23.54
CA CYS A 80 1.62 -0.72 -22.75
C CYS A 80 0.50 -1.31 -23.63
N GLY A 81 -0.65 -1.58 -23.03
CA GLY A 81 -1.84 -2.02 -23.73
C GLY A 81 -3.08 -1.74 -22.89
N GLY A 82 -4.23 -1.98 -23.49
CA GLY A 82 -5.51 -1.78 -22.84
C GLY A 82 -6.65 -1.82 -23.86
N PRO A 83 -7.85 -1.35 -23.49
CA PRO A 83 -8.97 -1.31 -24.40
C PRO A 83 -8.69 -0.44 -25.62
N ARG A 84 -9.18 -0.90 -26.78
CA ARG A 84 -9.20 -0.06 -27.98
C ARG A 84 -10.22 1.06 -27.81
N ILE A 85 -9.80 2.29 -28.08
CA ILE A 85 -10.69 3.45 -28.14
C ILE A 85 -11.58 3.36 -29.38
N VAL A 86 -12.88 3.55 -29.19
CA VAL A 86 -13.87 3.73 -30.26
C VAL A 86 -14.43 5.14 -30.15
N GLY A 87 -14.24 5.94 -31.20
CA GLY A 87 -14.62 7.35 -31.24
C GLY A 87 -13.52 8.19 -31.90
N ASP A 88 -13.79 9.48 -32.07
CA ASP A 88 -12.85 10.41 -32.71
C ASP A 88 -11.76 10.84 -31.72
N VAL A 89 -10.50 10.77 -32.16
CA VAL A 89 -9.34 11.22 -31.39
C VAL A 89 -8.68 12.40 -32.10
N ASP A 90 -8.83 13.58 -31.53
CA ASP A 90 -8.14 14.79 -31.98
C ASP A 90 -6.76 14.89 -31.32
N TRP A 91 -5.76 14.27 -31.96
CA TRP A 91 -4.38 14.26 -31.49
C TRP A 91 -3.79 15.65 -31.26
N ASP A 92 -4.21 16.68 -32.00
CA ASP A 92 -3.60 18.01 -31.89
C ASP A 92 -3.92 18.67 -30.53
N THR A 93 -5.03 18.26 -29.90
CA THR A 93 -5.44 18.75 -28.58
C THR A 93 -4.76 18.03 -27.42
N LEU A 94 -4.16 16.85 -27.66
CA LEU A 94 -3.68 15.94 -26.61
C LEU A 94 -2.17 15.96 -26.39
N LYS A 95 -1.45 16.87 -27.08
CA LYS A 95 0.02 17.03 -26.98
C LYS A 95 0.79 15.70 -27.10
N PRO A 96 0.60 14.93 -28.18
CA PRO A 96 1.21 13.63 -28.34
C PRO A 96 2.71 13.71 -28.60
N GLU A 97 3.40 12.69 -28.13
CA GLU A 97 4.78 12.37 -28.50
C GLU A 97 4.80 11.31 -29.61
N ARG A 98 5.89 11.33 -30.39
CA ARG A 98 6.06 10.42 -31.54
C ARG A 98 7.52 10.00 -31.66
N ALA A 99 7.73 8.69 -31.77
CA ALA A 99 9.03 8.12 -32.11
C ALA A 99 8.84 6.72 -32.71
N SER A 100 9.73 6.34 -33.63
CA SER A 100 9.74 5.00 -34.23
C SER A 100 8.38 4.52 -34.78
N GLY A 101 7.55 5.44 -35.29
CA GLY A 101 6.22 5.13 -35.84
C GLY A 101 5.10 4.92 -34.80
N VAL A 102 5.40 5.10 -33.52
CA VAL A 102 4.45 5.07 -32.41
C VAL A 102 4.05 6.50 -32.05
N THR A 103 2.76 6.73 -31.81
CA THR A 103 2.20 7.97 -31.24
C THR A 103 1.64 7.68 -29.86
N TRP A 104 1.96 8.48 -28.85
CA TRP A 104 1.40 8.32 -27.50
C TRP A 104 1.22 9.65 -26.79
N THR A 105 0.51 9.66 -25.65
CA THR A 105 0.30 10.86 -24.82
C THR A 105 0.90 10.67 -23.43
N ASN A 106 0.96 11.75 -22.64
CA ASN A 106 0.93 11.61 -21.19
C ASN A 106 -0.46 11.10 -20.74
N ALA A 107 -0.68 10.95 -19.44
CA ALA A 107 -1.98 10.54 -18.92
C ALA A 107 -3.11 11.51 -19.34
N ILE A 108 -4.16 10.97 -19.96
CA ILE A 108 -5.38 11.66 -20.35
C ILE A 108 -6.59 11.06 -19.65
N TRP A 109 -7.69 11.80 -19.64
CA TRP A 109 -8.97 11.38 -19.10
C TRP A 109 -9.93 10.97 -20.22
N ALA A 110 -10.56 9.81 -20.07
CA ALA A 110 -11.56 9.27 -20.96
C ALA A 110 -12.87 9.05 -20.20
N VAL A 111 -14.00 9.38 -20.84
CA VAL A 111 -15.34 9.11 -20.31
C VAL A 111 -16.15 8.41 -21.38
N GLY A 112 -16.75 7.27 -21.02
CA GLY A 112 -17.36 6.38 -22.00
C GLY A 112 -17.85 5.06 -21.43
N HIS A 113 -18.19 4.13 -22.31
CA HIS A 113 -18.62 2.78 -21.95
C HIS A 113 -17.54 1.75 -22.29
N PHE A 114 -17.37 0.76 -21.42
CA PHE A 114 -16.41 -0.32 -21.61
C PHE A 114 -17.12 -1.64 -21.94
N ASP A 115 -16.76 -2.24 -23.07
CA ASP A 115 -17.14 -3.60 -23.43
C ASP A 115 -15.97 -4.54 -23.08
N GLN A 116 -16.15 -5.32 -22.02
CA GLN A 116 -15.16 -6.29 -21.56
C GLN A 116 -14.93 -7.44 -22.55
N THR A 117 -15.94 -7.82 -23.34
CA THR A 117 -15.84 -8.93 -24.30
C THR A 117 -15.08 -8.50 -25.54
N ALA A 118 -15.38 -7.30 -26.06
CA ALA A 118 -14.67 -6.74 -27.21
C ALA A 118 -13.33 -6.07 -26.83
N ASN A 119 -13.09 -5.85 -25.53
CA ASN A 119 -12.01 -5.03 -25.00
C ASN A 119 -11.94 -3.66 -25.68
N THR A 120 -13.08 -2.96 -25.70
CA THR A 120 -13.21 -1.63 -26.32
C THR A 120 -13.78 -0.62 -25.34
N PHE A 121 -13.28 0.61 -25.41
CA PHE A 121 -13.81 1.75 -24.67
C PHE A 121 -14.38 2.76 -25.67
N THR A 122 -15.71 2.87 -25.71
CA THR A 122 -16.43 3.80 -26.59
C THR A 122 -16.56 5.15 -25.91
N LEU A 123 -16.07 6.21 -26.55
CA LEU A 123 -16.09 7.56 -26.00
C LEU A 123 -17.49 8.19 -26.07
N ASP A 124 -17.97 8.70 -24.94
CA ASP A 124 -19.18 9.53 -24.86
C ASP A 124 -18.85 11.02 -24.72
N ARG A 125 -17.60 11.33 -24.39
CA ARG A 125 -17.08 12.71 -24.31
C ARG A 125 -15.72 12.78 -25.00
N PRO A 126 -15.34 13.97 -25.51
CA PRO A 126 -13.97 14.21 -25.96
C PRO A 126 -12.96 13.90 -24.86
N LEU A 127 -11.81 13.37 -25.26
CA LEU A 127 -10.66 13.13 -24.39
C LEU A 127 -10.16 14.45 -23.79
N SER A 128 -9.65 14.41 -22.56
CA SER A 128 -9.26 15.61 -21.82
C SER A 128 -7.90 15.46 -21.15
N LEU A 129 -7.10 16.54 -21.16
CA LEU A 129 -5.85 16.64 -20.38
C LEU A 129 -6.10 16.90 -18.89
N THR A 130 -7.33 17.29 -18.52
CA THR A 130 -7.72 17.59 -17.13
C THR A 130 -8.80 16.64 -16.64
N PRO A 131 -8.87 16.38 -15.31
CA PRO A 131 -9.90 15.53 -14.74
C PRO A 131 -11.31 16.00 -15.09
N THR A 132 -12.22 15.05 -15.23
CA THR A 132 -13.65 15.35 -15.40
C THR A 132 -14.19 15.94 -14.09
N ALA A 133 -15.15 16.87 -14.17
CA ALA A 133 -15.79 17.45 -12.99
C ALA A 133 -16.33 16.35 -12.05
N GLY A 134 -16.12 16.51 -10.74
CA GLY A 134 -16.51 15.52 -9.73
C GLY A 134 -15.52 14.37 -9.56
N VAL A 135 -14.55 14.20 -10.47
CA VAL A 135 -13.52 13.17 -10.38
C VAL A 135 -12.28 13.75 -9.72
N THR A 136 -11.93 13.21 -8.55
CA THR A 136 -10.65 13.51 -7.91
C THR A 136 -9.63 12.51 -8.42
N PRO A 137 -8.51 12.96 -9.01
CA PRO A 137 -7.43 12.07 -9.39
C PRO A 137 -6.98 11.25 -8.18
N PRO A 138 -6.66 9.96 -8.35
CA PRO A 138 -6.06 9.20 -7.28
C PRO A 138 -4.79 9.94 -6.84
N THR A 139 -4.73 10.30 -5.57
CA THR A 139 -3.48 10.78 -4.98
C THR A 139 -2.59 9.56 -4.86
N PRO A 140 -1.34 9.59 -5.35
CA PRO A 140 -0.40 8.50 -5.09
C PRO A 140 -0.42 8.22 -3.58
N ALA A 141 -0.66 6.98 -3.20
CA ALA A 141 -0.60 6.62 -1.79
C ALA A 141 0.82 6.88 -1.30
N ASP A 142 0.98 7.74 -0.30
CA ASP A 142 2.25 7.86 0.40
C ASP A 142 2.50 6.52 1.07
N MET A 143 3.39 5.71 0.48
CA MET A 143 3.86 4.48 1.09
C MET A 143 4.78 4.89 2.25
N ASP A 144 4.22 4.94 3.45
CA ASP A 144 5.03 5.11 4.65
C ASP A 144 5.74 3.79 4.96
N PHE A 145 7.02 3.88 5.29
CA PHE A 145 7.86 2.75 5.68
C PHE A 145 8.31 2.98 7.13
N PRO A 146 7.39 2.93 8.10
CA PRO A 146 7.66 3.38 9.46
C PRO A 146 8.63 2.44 10.18
N GLN A 147 9.38 3.01 11.13
CA GLN A 147 10.17 2.23 12.09
C GLN A 147 9.23 1.63 13.14
N LEU A 148 9.25 0.30 13.32
CA LEU A 148 8.30 -0.40 14.21
C LEU A 148 8.64 -0.27 15.69
N CYS A 149 9.92 -0.14 16.04
CA CYS A 149 10.38 -0.16 17.42
C CYS A 149 11.07 1.15 17.82
N LYS A 150 11.16 1.47 19.12
CA LYS A 150 11.81 2.71 19.57
C LYS A 150 13.34 2.69 19.43
N ASP A 151 13.96 1.54 19.65
CA ASP A 151 15.41 1.33 19.59
C ASP A 151 15.76 0.20 18.61
N PRO A 152 16.01 0.51 17.32
CA PRO A 152 16.36 -0.48 16.31
C PRO A 152 17.76 -1.09 16.51
N TYR A 153 18.59 -0.49 17.34
CA TYR A 153 19.98 -0.92 17.57
C TYR A 153 20.15 -1.72 18.85
N ALA A 154 19.06 -2.07 19.53
CA ALA A 154 19.09 -2.94 20.69
C ALA A 154 19.84 -4.25 20.38
N GLY A 155 20.92 -4.50 21.12
CA GLY A 155 21.79 -5.67 20.91
C GLY A 155 22.62 -5.68 19.62
N GLY A 156 22.64 -4.57 18.88
CA GLY A 156 23.36 -4.41 17.61
C GLY A 156 24.29 -3.18 17.61
N ARG A 157 24.59 -2.68 16.41
CA ARG A 157 25.40 -1.47 16.17
C ARG A 157 24.78 -0.62 15.07
N SER A 158 25.08 0.67 15.07
CA SER A 158 24.66 1.57 14.00
C SER A 158 25.33 1.24 12.67
N GLY A 159 24.60 1.52 11.58
CA GLY A 159 25.05 1.34 10.19
C GLY A 159 24.62 0.04 9.53
N ALA A 160 24.91 -0.06 8.23
CA ALA A 160 24.66 -1.27 7.44
C ALA A 160 25.65 -2.38 7.82
N GLY A 161 25.15 -3.61 7.97
CA GLY A 161 26.01 -4.80 7.95
C GLY A 161 26.73 -4.95 6.60
N SER A 162 27.49 -6.02 6.41
CA SER A 162 28.06 -6.32 5.10
C SER A 162 26.97 -6.77 4.10
N PRO A 163 27.20 -6.65 2.77
CA PRO A 163 26.28 -7.19 1.77
C PRO A 163 25.98 -8.69 1.96
N GLU A 164 26.96 -9.47 2.41
CA GLU A 164 26.79 -10.89 2.71
C GLU A 164 25.85 -11.10 3.90
N GLN A 165 25.95 -10.25 4.94
CA GLN A 165 25.03 -10.29 6.08
C GLN A 165 23.62 -9.87 5.68
N GLN A 166 23.48 -8.89 4.78
CA GLN A 166 22.19 -8.49 4.25
C GLN A 166 21.54 -9.62 3.46
N ASN A 167 22.30 -10.27 2.57
CA ASN A 167 21.82 -11.42 1.81
C ASN A 167 21.44 -12.59 2.74
N ALA A 168 22.26 -12.87 3.76
CA ALA A 168 21.94 -13.88 4.77
C ALA A 168 20.67 -13.55 5.56
N LEU A 169 20.43 -12.28 5.90
CA LEU A 169 19.21 -11.84 6.53
C LEU A 169 17.99 -12.08 5.62
N THR A 170 18.06 -11.66 4.35
CA THR A 170 16.95 -11.85 3.39
C THR A 170 16.60 -13.32 3.22
N MET A 171 17.58 -14.19 3.00
CA MET A 171 17.33 -15.64 2.91
C MET A 171 16.74 -16.19 4.20
N ARG A 172 17.16 -15.68 5.37
CA ARG A 172 16.62 -16.14 6.64
C ARG A 172 15.16 -15.73 6.81
N LEU A 173 14.80 -14.49 6.48
CA LEU A 173 13.43 -13.97 6.52
C LEU A 173 12.47 -14.84 5.70
N GLU A 174 12.84 -15.19 4.46
CA GLU A 174 12.02 -16.05 3.59
C GLU A 174 11.80 -17.47 4.15
N SER A 175 12.67 -17.92 5.07
CA SER A 175 12.57 -19.23 5.73
C SER A 175 11.87 -19.20 7.08
N LEU A 176 11.47 -18.02 7.56
CA LEU A 176 10.80 -17.89 8.85
C LEU A 176 9.35 -18.37 8.76
N ASP A 177 8.96 -19.21 9.71
CA ASP A 177 7.56 -19.57 9.89
C ASP A 177 6.76 -18.34 10.34
N GLY A 178 5.59 -18.15 9.74
CA GLY A 178 4.73 -16.99 10.03
C GLY A 178 5.28 -15.64 9.56
N TYR A 179 6.25 -15.60 8.63
CA TYR A 179 6.73 -14.35 8.05
C TYR A 179 5.64 -13.63 7.25
N ILE A 180 5.39 -12.36 7.57
CA ILE A 180 4.38 -11.51 6.90
C ILE A 180 5.05 -10.63 5.85
N GLY A 181 6.15 -9.98 6.20
CA GLY A 181 6.87 -9.07 5.31
C GLY A 181 7.95 -8.27 6.02
N SER A 182 8.76 -7.57 5.25
CA SER A 182 9.77 -6.66 5.79
C SER A 182 10.08 -5.50 4.86
N TRP A 183 10.51 -4.37 5.42
CA TRP A 183 10.96 -3.18 4.69
C TRP A 183 12.13 -2.49 5.40
N VAL A 184 12.72 -1.49 4.73
CA VAL A 184 13.74 -0.62 5.32
C VAL A 184 13.21 0.81 5.50
N SER A 185 13.41 1.41 6.67
CA SER A 185 12.92 2.77 6.97
C SER A 185 13.91 3.88 6.66
N ASP A 186 15.21 3.57 6.65
CA ASP A 186 16.30 4.53 6.40
C ASP A 186 16.85 4.41 4.96
N GLY A 187 16.16 3.64 4.11
CA GLY A 187 16.58 3.34 2.75
C GLY A 187 17.78 2.40 2.63
N SER A 188 18.32 1.83 3.73
CA SER A 188 19.52 1.00 3.63
C SER A 188 19.69 -0.08 4.71
N SER A 189 19.57 0.22 5.99
CA SER A 189 20.12 -0.60 7.08
C SER A 189 19.20 -0.84 8.26
N LEU A 190 18.05 -0.18 8.31
CA LEU A 190 17.06 -0.34 9.37
C LEU A 190 15.93 -1.24 8.87
N PHE A 191 16.04 -2.53 9.16
CA PHE A 191 15.03 -3.52 8.82
C PHE A 191 13.87 -3.51 9.82
N ASN A 192 12.65 -3.56 9.29
CA ASN A 192 11.43 -3.78 10.04
C ASN A 192 10.82 -5.08 9.54
N VAL A 193 10.45 -5.97 10.46
CA VAL A 193 9.98 -7.32 10.15
C VAL A 193 8.66 -7.55 10.87
N LEU A 194 7.67 -8.04 10.12
CA LEU A 194 6.39 -8.49 10.67
C LEU A 194 6.34 -10.01 10.66
N VAL A 195 5.92 -10.59 11.79
CA VAL A 195 5.70 -12.03 11.95
C VAL A 195 4.38 -12.31 12.66
N ARG A 196 3.79 -13.49 12.43
CA ARG A 196 2.61 -13.97 13.17
C ARG A 196 2.98 -14.61 14.52
N GLY A 197 4.19 -15.17 14.59
CA GLY A 197 4.72 -15.88 15.76
C GLY A 197 5.38 -14.97 16.80
N ASP A 198 6.21 -15.58 17.66
CA ASP A 198 6.93 -14.89 18.72
C ASP A 198 7.99 -13.92 18.17
N ALA A 199 7.67 -12.62 18.21
CA ALA A 199 8.55 -11.57 17.73
C ALA A 199 9.86 -11.45 18.52
N GLU A 200 9.88 -11.75 19.82
CA GLU A 200 11.10 -11.68 20.63
C GLU A 200 12.06 -12.81 20.27
N ALA A 201 11.54 -14.02 20.09
CA ALA A 201 12.32 -15.17 19.63
C ALA A 201 12.90 -14.93 18.22
N VAL A 202 12.07 -14.43 17.29
CA VAL A 202 12.52 -14.07 15.93
C VAL A 202 13.55 -12.95 15.98
N PHE A 203 13.36 -11.91 16.79
CA PHE A 203 14.34 -10.85 16.96
C PHE A 203 15.70 -11.38 17.43
N ALA A 204 15.71 -12.22 18.47
CA ALA A 204 16.93 -12.80 19.00
C ALA A 204 17.66 -13.65 17.94
N GLU A 205 16.92 -14.40 17.14
CA GLU A 205 17.44 -15.21 16.06
C GLU A 205 18.03 -14.36 14.92
N LEU A 206 17.25 -13.42 14.38
CA LEU A 206 17.69 -12.55 13.28
C LEU A 206 18.87 -11.67 13.66
N ARG A 207 18.95 -11.26 14.94
CA ARG A 207 20.08 -10.49 15.48
C ARG A 207 21.42 -11.23 15.36
N THR A 208 21.43 -12.56 15.33
CA THR A 208 22.66 -13.34 15.12
C THR A 208 23.24 -13.18 13.71
N VAL A 209 22.39 -12.80 12.74
CA VAL A 209 22.74 -12.63 11.33
C VAL A 209 22.97 -11.14 11.02
N TRP A 210 22.09 -10.27 11.51
CA TRP A 210 22.07 -8.85 11.19
C TRP A 210 22.55 -7.94 12.34
N PRO A 211 23.68 -7.25 12.17
CA PRO A 211 24.21 -6.37 13.21
C PRO A 211 23.61 -4.96 13.20
N GLY A 212 22.90 -4.56 12.12
CA GLY A 212 22.39 -3.20 11.89
C GLY A 212 21.07 -2.89 12.61
N GLY A 213 20.30 -1.92 12.11
CA GLY A 213 18.98 -1.63 12.65
C GLY A 213 18.00 -2.78 12.41
N LEU A 214 17.32 -3.25 13.45
CA LEU A 214 16.33 -4.32 13.36
C LEU A 214 15.17 -4.02 14.33
N CYS A 215 13.96 -4.01 13.79
CA CYS A 215 12.73 -4.05 14.56
C CYS A 215 11.93 -5.28 14.11
N VAL A 216 11.38 -6.04 15.06
CA VAL A 216 10.49 -7.16 14.78
C VAL A 216 9.20 -6.93 15.58
N GLU A 217 8.06 -7.05 14.94
CA GLU A 217 6.75 -6.88 15.56
C GLU A 217 5.84 -8.06 15.19
N GLN A 218 5.03 -8.49 16.16
CA GLN A 218 4.03 -9.51 15.93
C GLN A 218 2.72 -8.87 15.43
N ARG A 219 2.14 -9.40 14.35
CA ARG A 219 0.81 -9.01 13.87
C ARG A 219 -0.02 -10.21 13.43
N ASP A 220 -1.34 -10.07 13.51
CA ASP A 220 -2.29 -11.05 13.00
C ASP A 220 -2.72 -10.68 11.57
N LEU A 221 -1.84 -10.96 10.61
CA LEU A 221 -2.02 -10.67 9.18
C LEU A 221 -1.70 -11.91 8.34
N PRO A 222 -2.11 -11.95 7.05
CA PRO A 222 -1.67 -12.97 6.11
C PRO A 222 -0.15 -13.10 6.07
N THR A 223 0.34 -14.34 5.92
CA THR A 223 1.77 -14.53 5.69
C THR A 223 2.14 -14.17 4.26
N GLN A 224 3.41 -13.89 4.01
CA GLN A 224 3.93 -13.68 2.66
C GLN A 224 3.64 -14.90 1.77
N SER A 225 3.72 -16.11 2.32
CA SER A 225 3.38 -17.33 1.60
C SER A 225 1.91 -17.41 1.22
N ASP A 226 0.99 -17.00 2.09
CA ASP A 226 -0.45 -16.97 1.82
C ASP A 226 -0.75 -15.98 0.68
N VAL A 227 -0.20 -14.76 0.77
CA VAL A 227 -0.35 -13.72 -0.26
C VAL A 227 0.21 -14.18 -1.60
N ARG A 228 1.40 -14.80 -1.61
CA ARG A 228 2.01 -15.31 -2.84
C ARG A 228 1.19 -16.44 -3.47
N ALA A 229 0.69 -17.38 -2.67
CA ALA A 229 -0.16 -18.45 -3.18
C ALA A 229 -1.47 -17.91 -3.77
N ALA A 230 -2.06 -16.89 -3.14
CA ALA A 230 -3.21 -16.17 -3.69
C ALA A 230 -2.87 -15.46 -5.02
N GLN A 231 -1.71 -14.80 -5.12
CA GLN A 231 -1.26 -14.20 -6.39
C GLN A 231 -1.08 -15.24 -7.50
N ASP A 232 -0.48 -16.39 -7.17
CA ASP A 232 -0.28 -17.49 -8.11
C ASP A 232 -1.64 -18.06 -8.59
N ALA A 233 -2.63 -18.18 -7.71
CA ALA A 233 -3.98 -18.59 -8.08
C ALA A 233 -4.68 -17.57 -9.00
N LEU A 234 -4.40 -16.27 -8.83
CA LEU A 234 -4.91 -15.21 -9.69
C LEU A 234 -4.19 -15.11 -11.03
N ALA A 235 -2.97 -15.64 -11.16
CA ALA A 235 -2.23 -15.59 -12.43
C ALA A 235 -2.97 -16.28 -13.58
N ASP A 236 -3.73 -17.33 -13.24
CA ASP A 236 -4.54 -18.11 -14.18
C ASP A 236 -5.97 -17.56 -14.36
N MET A 237 -6.36 -16.51 -13.62
CA MET A 237 -7.66 -15.85 -13.79
C MET A 237 -7.74 -15.07 -15.12
N ALA A 238 -8.02 -15.86 -16.14
CA ALA A 238 -8.83 -15.64 -17.33
C ALA A 238 -8.95 -14.20 -17.86
N GLY A 239 -8.14 -13.93 -18.89
CA GLY A 239 -8.58 -13.08 -20.01
C GLY A 239 -8.28 -11.59 -19.92
N GLY A 240 -7.23 -11.18 -19.19
CA GLY A 240 -6.80 -9.77 -19.17
C GLY A 240 -7.70 -8.84 -18.33
N ARG A 241 -8.51 -9.41 -17.43
CA ARG A 241 -9.36 -8.65 -16.49
C ARG A 241 -8.56 -8.03 -15.35
N LEU A 242 -7.49 -8.70 -14.94
CA LEU A 242 -6.54 -8.21 -13.94
C LEU A 242 -5.48 -7.35 -14.62
N LEU A 243 -5.21 -6.19 -14.05
CA LEU A 243 -4.13 -5.28 -14.43
C LEU A 243 -2.89 -5.48 -13.56
N SER A 244 -3.08 -5.84 -12.29
CA SER A 244 -2.00 -6.06 -11.34
C SER A 244 -2.45 -6.94 -10.18
N THR A 245 -1.50 -7.67 -9.59
CA THR A 245 -1.65 -8.32 -8.29
C THR A 245 -0.39 -8.04 -7.48
N GLY A 246 -0.52 -7.65 -6.22
CA GLY A 246 0.61 -7.20 -5.41
C GLY A 246 0.37 -7.44 -3.92
N GLY A 247 1.40 -7.84 -3.18
CA GLY A 247 1.36 -7.85 -1.72
C GLY A 247 1.79 -6.51 -1.15
N ASP A 248 0.98 -5.92 -0.27
CA ASP A 248 1.38 -4.78 0.54
C ASP A 248 2.08 -5.28 1.80
N VAL A 249 3.40 -5.20 1.83
CA VAL A 249 4.22 -5.73 2.93
C VAL A 249 3.99 -5.05 4.27
N THR A 250 3.41 -3.84 4.29
CA THR A 250 3.16 -3.08 5.52
C THR A 250 1.83 -3.45 6.16
N SER A 251 0.82 -3.74 5.33
CA SER A 251 -0.53 -4.11 5.76
C SER A 251 -0.82 -5.61 5.67
N GLY A 252 0.05 -6.39 5.02
CA GLY A 252 -0.14 -7.82 4.75
C GLY A 252 -1.29 -8.12 3.78
N GLN A 253 -1.86 -7.11 3.11
CA GLN A 253 -3.01 -7.26 2.23
C GLN A 253 -2.59 -7.63 0.81
N LEU A 254 -3.46 -8.35 0.11
CA LEU A 254 -3.37 -8.54 -1.33
C LEU A 254 -4.06 -7.38 -2.05
N GLU A 255 -3.31 -6.62 -2.83
CA GLU A 255 -3.85 -5.65 -3.78
C GLU A 255 -4.14 -6.32 -5.13
N VAL A 256 -5.34 -6.07 -5.66
CA VAL A 256 -5.80 -6.58 -6.96
C VAL A 256 -6.29 -5.40 -7.80
N GLY A 257 -5.53 -5.07 -8.84
CA GLY A 257 -5.91 -4.07 -9.83
C GLY A 257 -6.69 -4.70 -10.98
N VAL A 258 -7.81 -4.10 -11.37
CA VAL A 258 -8.69 -4.55 -12.46
C VAL A 258 -9.01 -3.42 -13.43
N THR A 259 -9.39 -3.77 -14.66
CA THR A 259 -9.90 -2.76 -15.62
C THR A 259 -11.20 -2.14 -15.10
N VAL A 260 -12.15 -2.97 -14.71
CA VAL A 260 -13.44 -2.60 -14.11
C VAL A 260 -13.72 -3.56 -12.96
N LEU A 261 -14.25 -3.07 -11.84
CA LEU A 261 -14.68 -3.90 -10.72
C LEU A 261 -16.19 -4.16 -10.79
N ASP A 262 -16.59 -5.15 -11.59
CA ASP A 262 -17.96 -5.67 -11.59
C ASP A 262 -18.14 -6.79 -10.54
N ARG A 263 -19.39 -7.22 -10.29
CA ARG A 263 -19.66 -8.29 -9.31
C ARG A 263 -19.03 -9.62 -9.70
N ALA A 264 -19.11 -10.03 -10.96
CA ALA A 264 -18.59 -11.31 -11.40
C ALA A 264 -17.06 -11.36 -11.26
N THR A 265 -16.37 -10.27 -11.60
CA THR A 265 -14.93 -10.10 -11.41
C THR A 265 -14.56 -10.13 -9.93
N ARG A 266 -15.29 -9.41 -9.07
CA ARG A 266 -15.07 -9.45 -7.62
C ARG A 266 -15.26 -10.86 -7.06
N ASP A 267 -16.39 -11.49 -7.35
CA ASP A 267 -16.75 -12.79 -6.79
C ASP A 267 -15.75 -13.87 -7.24
N ALA A 268 -15.32 -13.84 -8.50
CA ALA A 268 -14.29 -14.75 -9.01
C ALA A 268 -12.94 -14.55 -8.31
N VAL A 269 -12.53 -13.31 -8.03
CA VAL A 269 -11.29 -13.04 -7.29
C VAL A 269 -11.39 -13.56 -5.86
N LEU A 270 -12.50 -13.27 -5.18
CA LEU A 270 -12.73 -13.71 -3.80
C LEU A 270 -12.74 -15.24 -3.70
N GLU A 271 -13.42 -15.93 -4.62
CA GLU A 271 -13.46 -17.39 -4.69
C GLU A 271 -12.06 -17.98 -4.94
N ALA A 272 -11.28 -17.38 -5.84
CA ALA A 272 -9.95 -17.88 -6.18
C ALA A 272 -8.96 -17.81 -5.01
N VAL A 273 -9.09 -16.81 -4.12
CA VAL A 273 -8.13 -16.58 -3.02
C VAL A 273 -8.61 -17.04 -1.65
N GLU A 274 -9.87 -17.44 -1.51
CA GLU A 274 -10.49 -17.95 -0.27
C GLU A 274 -9.64 -18.98 0.49
N PRO A 275 -8.89 -19.91 -0.16
CA PRO A 275 -8.06 -20.86 0.57
C PRO A 275 -6.96 -20.23 1.44
N TRP A 276 -6.57 -18.99 1.15
CA TRP A 276 -5.44 -18.30 1.80
C TRP A 276 -5.84 -17.00 2.49
N LEU A 277 -6.85 -16.29 1.98
CA LEU A 277 -7.18 -14.93 2.39
C LEU A 277 -8.68 -14.73 2.61
N ASP A 278 -9.00 -13.98 3.66
CA ASP A 278 -10.35 -13.46 3.89
C ASP A 278 -10.65 -12.27 2.95
N ALA A 279 -11.93 -12.04 2.66
CA ALA A 279 -12.36 -10.91 1.83
C ALA A 279 -11.90 -9.53 2.35
N SER A 280 -11.71 -9.38 3.66
CA SER A 280 -11.20 -8.13 4.26
C SER A 280 -9.70 -7.92 4.09
N GLN A 281 -8.97 -8.95 3.66
CA GLN A 281 -7.53 -8.91 3.42
C GLN A 281 -7.19 -8.59 1.96
N ILE A 282 -8.20 -8.26 1.15
CA ILE A 282 -8.09 -7.98 -0.27
C ILE A 282 -8.49 -6.53 -0.53
N ARG A 283 -7.59 -5.79 -1.17
CA ARG A 283 -7.79 -4.40 -1.59
C ARG A 283 -7.94 -4.35 -3.11
N PHE A 284 -9.13 -4.01 -3.60
CA PHE A 284 -9.34 -3.80 -5.03
C PHE A 284 -8.94 -2.38 -5.44
N THR A 285 -8.38 -2.26 -6.63
CA THR A 285 -8.25 -1.00 -7.38
C THR A 285 -8.83 -1.20 -8.77
N ALA A 286 -9.47 -0.17 -9.34
CA ALA A 286 -10.06 -0.23 -10.67
C ALA A 286 -9.63 0.97 -11.50
N ALA A 287 -9.19 0.72 -12.73
CA ALA A 287 -8.69 1.77 -13.61
C ALA A 287 -9.81 2.54 -14.33
N LEU A 288 -10.95 1.88 -14.58
CA LEU A 288 -12.20 2.49 -15.03
C LEU A 288 -13.23 2.39 -13.91
N GLN A 289 -13.77 3.52 -13.50
CA GLN A 289 -14.71 3.64 -12.38
C GLN A 289 -16.01 4.31 -12.84
N PRO A 290 -17.15 4.04 -12.19
CA PRO A 290 -18.38 4.77 -12.48
C PRO A 290 -18.15 6.27 -12.34
N LEU A 291 -18.61 7.04 -13.33
CA LEU A 291 -18.54 8.48 -13.29
C LEU A 291 -19.43 8.99 -12.13
N PRO A 292 -18.90 9.80 -11.20
CA PRO A 292 -19.71 10.41 -10.15
C PRO A 292 -20.86 11.25 -10.74
N GLN A 293 -22.05 11.14 -10.15
CA GLN A 293 -23.22 11.93 -10.53
C GLN A 293 -23.19 13.34 -9.96
#